data_AF-A0A401Y1W9-F1
#
_entry.id   AF-A0A401Y1W9-F1
#
_cell.length_a   1.000
_cell.length_b   1.000
_cell.length_c   1.000
_cell.angle_alpha   90.00
_cell.angle_beta   90.00
_cell.angle_gamma   90.00
#
_symmetry.space_group_name_H-M   'P 1'
#
loop_
_entity.id
_entity.type
_entity.pdbx_description
1 polymer ?
#
loop_
_entity_poly.entity_id
_entity_poly.type
_entity_poly.pdbx_seq_one_letter_code
_entity_poly.pdbx_strand_id
1 'polypeptide(L)'
;MTDLRTERPKTQRTRRLAWAAGVVATAAVVAVVWALGPGSDSSGTAQSPSAGPLTAERAAADYVDAYASFDRTRLRSLLADDASGFWLALRDYNRADEAIEFRILPGACSVTGEEVDGTLVSCAFDVHALGSEQLGRGPYTNNQFLVLVRDGKVVESEMDFAYDSNGFAGQMWEPFVAWVTKHYPKDVPLMLDGGDARPDATSIRLWHRHIAEYVAARSM
;
A
#
# COMPACT_ATOMS: atom_id res chain seq x y z
N MET A 1 -43.10 14.03 -50.35
CA MET A 1 -42.64 15.29 -49.72
C MET A 1 -43.21 15.30 -48.30
N THR A 2 -42.66 14.49 -47.40
CA THR A 2 -41.58 14.81 -46.42
C THR A 2 -42.13 15.67 -45.27
N ASP A 3 -42.76 15.04 -44.27
CA ASP A 3 -42.18 14.48 -43.03
C ASP A 3 -41.85 15.58 -41.98
N LEU A 4 -42.78 15.79 -41.03
CA LEU A 4 -42.61 16.69 -39.88
C LEU A 4 -42.05 15.90 -38.70
N ARG A 5 -40.73 15.87 -38.63
CA ARG A 5 -39.95 15.28 -37.53
C ARG A 5 -39.87 16.27 -36.37
N THR A 6 -40.59 15.99 -35.29
CA THR A 6 -40.49 16.74 -34.03
C THR A 6 -39.13 16.46 -33.37
N GLU A 7 -38.22 17.43 -33.41
CA GLU A 7 -36.92 17.34 -32.73
C GLU A 7 -37.08 17.49 -31.21
N ARG A 8 -36.60 16.48 -30.47
CA ARG A 8 -36.47 16.52 -29.01
C ARG A 8 -35.26 17.39 -28.63
N PRO A 9 -35.34 18.24 -27.59
CA PRO A 9 -34.20 19.01 -27.12
C PRO A 9 -33.11 18.10 -26.52
N LYS A 10 -31.87 18.38 -26.93
CA LYS A 10 -30.64 17.67 -26.57
C LYS A 10 -30.38 17.71 -25.06
N THR A 11 -30.39 16.53 -24.45
CA THR A 11 -30.05 16.31 -23.04
C THR A 11 -28.60 16.70 -22.77
N GLN A 12 -28.44 17.71 -21.92
CA GLN A 12 -27.17 18.24 -21.43
C GLN A 12 -26.48 17.15 -20.59
N ARG A 13 -25.33 16.68 -21.08
CA ARG A 13 -24.55 15.60 -20.48
C ARG A 13 -23.78 16.12 -19.27
N THR A 14 -24.43 16.25 -18.13
CA THR A 14 -23.76 16.47 -16.85
C THR A 14 -23.19 15.15 -16.35
N ARG A 15 -21.88 14.93 -16.57
CA ARG A 15 -21.12 13.92 -15.83
C ARG A 15 -20.99 14.40 -14.38
N ARG A 16 -21.91 13.96 -13.52
CA ARG A 16 -21.68 13.91 -12.08
C ARG A 16 -21.09 12.54 -11.77
N LEU A 17 -19.80 12.53 -11.46
CA LEU A 17 -19.12 11.40 -10.82
C LEU A 17 -19.74 11.26 -9.43
N ALA A 18 -20.63 10.27 -9.28
CA ALA A 18 -21.20 9.90 -8.01
C ALA A 18 -20.19 9.01 -7.28
N TRP A 19 -19.65 9.56 -6.20
CA TRP A 19 -18.96 8.81 -5.15
C TRP A 19 -19.97 7.85 -4.51
N ALA A 20 -19.74 6.55 -4.62
CA ALA A 20 -20.49 5.53 -3.92
C ALA A 20 -19.70 5.09 -2.68
N ALA A 21 -19.94 5.77 -1.57
CA ALA A 21 -19.72 5.21 -0.25
C ALA A 21 -20.81 4.16 0.00
N GLY A 22 -20.42 2.89 -0.03
CA GLY A 22 -21.29 1.75 0.26
C GLY A 22 -20.89 1.11 1.58
N VAL A 23 -21.56 1.51 2.65
CA VAL A 23 -21.52 0.88 3.98
C VAL A 23 -22.00 -0.56 3.84
N VAL A 24 -21.11 -1.53 4.10
CA VAL A 24 -21.51 -2.93 4.36
C VAL A 24 -21.43 -3.14 5.87
N ALA A 25 -22.60 -3.05 6.51
CA ALA A 25 -22.80 -3.56 7.85
C ALA A 25 -22.93 -5.09 7.76
N THR A 26 -21.89 -5.82 8.16
CA THR A 26 -21.98 -7.25 8.43
C THR A 26 -21.88 -7.48 9.93
N ALA A 27 -23.04 -7.79 10.52
CA ALA A 27 -23.14 -8.37 11.84
C ALA A 27 -22.43 -9.74 11.86
N ALA A 28 -21.40 -9.88 12.67
CA ALA A 28 -20.87 -11.19 13.04
C ALA A 28 -21.49 -11.62 14.37
N VAL A 29 -22.34 -12.64 14.29
CA VAL A 29 -22.95 -13.34 15.42
C VAL A 29 -21.87 -14.06 16.19
N VAL A 30 -21.64 -13.68 17.44
CA VAL A 30 -20.82 -14.44 18.38
C VAL A 30 -21.63 -15.66 18.82
N ALA A 31 -21.35 -16.81 18.21
CA ALA A 31 -21.84 -18.10 18.70
C ALA A 31 -20.79 -18.68 19.67
N VAL A 32 -21.04 -18.50 20.97
CA VAL A 32 -20.37 -19.27 22.02
C VAL A 32 -20.92 -20.68 21.99
N VAL A 33 -20.10 -21.66 21.60
CA VAL A 33 -20.41 -23.08 21.79
C VAL A 33 -19.34 -23.68 22.69
N TRP A 34 -19.69 -23.87 23.96
CA TRP A 34 -19.04 -24.82 24.85
C TRP A 34 -19.88 -26.10 24.86
N ALA A 35 -19.32 -27.22 24.40
CA ALA A 35 -19.78 -28.55 24.81
C ALA A 35 -18.67 -29.59 24.65
N LEU A 36 -18.35 -30.23 25.78
CA LEU A 36 -17.43 -31.34 25.97
C LEU A 36 -17.97 -32.64 25.34
N GLY A 37 -17.07 -33.47 24.81
CA GLY A 37 -17.33 -34.88 24.45
C GLY A 37 -16.02 -35.62 24.08
N PRO A 38 -15.77 -36.85 24.57
CA PRO A 38 -14.45 -37.46 24.56
C PRO A 38 -14.16 -38.33 23.32
N GLY A 39 -12.88 -38.34 22.93
CA GLY A 39 -12.19 -39.49 22.34
C GLY A 39 -12.39 -39.74 20.84
N SER A 40 -11.32 -39.53 20.06
CA SER A 40 -10.85 -40.43 19.00
C SER A 40 -9.47 -39.99 18.52
N ASP A 41 -8.46 -40.84 18.74
CA ASP A 41 -7.13 -40.74 18.15
C ASP A 41 -7.23 -40.69 16.62
N SER A 42 -6.62 -39.67 16.00
CA SER A 42 -6.27 -39.68 14.57
C SER A 42 -5.14 -38.69 14.29
N SER A 43 -3.96 -39.27 14.06
CA SER A 43 -2.90 -38.78 13.18
C SER A 43 -2.49 -37.32 13.35
N GLY A 44 -1.50 -37.10 14.23
CA GLY A 44 -0.73 -35.87 14.26
C GLY A 44 -0.08 -35.62 12.91
N THR A 45 -0.66 -34.73 12.12
CA THR A 45 0.09 -33.88 11.21
C THR A 45 1.13 -33.18 12.08
N ALA A 46 2.42 -33.33 11.77
CA ALA A 46 3.45 -32.54 12.41
C ALA A 46 3.14 -31.07 12.14
N GLN A 47 2.52 -30.41 13.12
CA GLN A 47 2.43 -28.96 13.16
C GLN A 47 3.87 -28.48 13.19
N SER A 48 4.35 -27.89 12.09
CA SER A 48 5.60 -27.14 12.11
C SER A 48 5.51 -26.18 13.30
N PRO A 49 6.55 -26.13 14.16
CA PRO A 49 6.52 -25.23 15.30
C PRO A 49 6.37 -23.82 14.78
N SER A 50 5.22 -23.21 15.06
CA SER A 50 5.00 -21.77 14.84
C SER A 50 6.19 -21.02 15.41
N ALA A 51 6.76 -20.12 14.62
CA ALA A 51 7.90 -19.33 15.06
C ALA A 51 7.50 -18.57 16.32
N GLY A 52 8.24 -18.74 17.42
CA GLY A 52 7.91 -18.04 18.66
C GLY A 52 7.85 -16.51 18.44
N PRO A 53 7.11 -15.74 19.25
CA PRO A 53 6.80 -14.32 19.00
C PRO A 53 8.00 -13.45 18.59
N LEU A 54 9.12 -13.56 19.32
CA LEU A 54 10.34 -12.80 19.03
C LEU A 54 11.00 -13.16 17.67
N THR A 55 10.79 -14.38 17.20
CA THR A 55 11.29 -14.83 15.90
C THR A 55 10.43 -14.27 14.78
N ALA A 56 9.11 -14.25 14.95
CA ALA A 56 8.19 -13.65 13.99
C ALA A 56 8.41 -12.14 13.85
N GLU A 57 8.54 -11.42 14.97
CA GLU A 57 8.83 -9.98 14.96
C GLU A 57 10.13 -9.65 14.23
N ARG A 58 11.19 -10.43 14.46
CA ARG A 58 12.47 -10.24 13.77
C ARG A 58 12.35 -10.49 12.27
N ALA A 59 11.67 -11.57 11.87
CA ALA A 59 11.48 -11.88 10.46
C ALA A 59 10.65 -10.79 9.73
N ALA A 60 9.61 -10.26 10.37
CA ALA A 60 8.83 -9.15 9.84
C ALA A 60 9.65 -7.85 9.75
N ALA A 61 10.45 -7.52 10.77
CA ALA A 61 11.34 -6.37 10.74
C ALA A 61 12.38 -6.46 9.61
N ASP A 62 13.05 -7.61 9.47
CA ASP A 62 14.00 -7.85 8.37
C ASP A 62 13.36 -7.68 6.99
N TYR A 63 12.09 -8.09 6.86
CA TYR A 63 11.31 -7.91 5.64
C TYR A 63 11.00 -6.44 5.37
N VAL A 64 10.50 -5.70 6.35
CA VAL A 64 10.19 -4.27 6.20
C VAL A 64 11.45 -3.46 5.90
N ASP A 65 12.59 -3.77 6.54
CA ASP A 65 13.88 -3.14 6.25
C ASP A 65 14.34 -3.38 4.80
N ALA A 66 14.19 -4.61 4.31
CA ALA A 66 14.51 -4.95 2.93
C ALA A 66 13.56 -4.26 1.93
N TYR A 67 12.29 -4.07 2.29
CA TYR A 67 11.32 -3.31 1.47
C TYR A 67 11.72 -1.83 1.40
N ALA A 68 11.96 -1.22 2.56
CA ALA A 68 12.30 0.20 2.72
C ALA A 68 13.63 0.58 2.03
N SER A 69 14.55 -0.38 1.90
CA SER A 69 15.83 -0.19 1.20
C SER A 69 15.79 -0.55 -0.29
N PHE A 70 14.63 -0.93 -0.82
CA PHE A 70 14.47 -1.42 -2.19
C PHE A 70 15.36 -2.64 -2.52
N ASP A 71 15.79 -3.41 -1.50
CA ASP A 71 16.62 -4.62 -1.67
C ASP A 71 15.75 -5.84 -2.02
N ARG A 72 15.41 -5.91 -3.30
CA ARG A 72 14.55 -6.98 -3.86
C ARG A 72 15.18 -8.37 -3.73
N THR A 73 16.51 -8.46 -3.68
CA THR A 73 17.20 -9.74 -3.54
C THR A 73 17.04 -10.26 -2.12
N ARG A 74 17.33 -9.41 -1.13
CA ARG A 74 17.10 -9.75 0.29
C ARG A 74 15.62 -10.00 0.55
N LEU A 75 14.72 -9.15 0.06
CA LEU A 75 13.30 -9.34 0.28
C LEU A 75 12.81 -10.69 -0.25
N ARG A 76 13.23 -11.08 -1.47
CA ARG A 76 12.90 -12.39 -2.02
C ARG A 76 13.39 -13.54 -1.14
N SER A 77 14.56 -13.41 -0.51
CA SER A 77 15.11 -14.44 0.36
C SER A 77 14.33 -14.61 1.68
N LEU A 78 13.53 -13.61 2.08
CA LEU A 78 12.75 -13.61 3.32
C LEU A 78 11.34 -14.20 3.15
N LEU A 79 10.92 -14.45 1.91
CA LEU A 79 9.61 -15.00 1.60
C LEU A 79 9.59 -16.53 1.71
N ALA A 80 8.43 -17.06 2.04
CA ALA A 80 8.12 -18.48 1.89
C ALA A 80 7.94 -18.82 0.39
N ASP A 81 8.14 -20.10 0.05
CA ASP A 81 8.00 -20.57 -1.34
C ASP A 81 6.57 -20.41 -1.89
N ASP A 82 5.58 -20.44 -1.00
CA ASP A 82 4.15 -20.29 -1.28
C ASP A 82 3.60 -18.90 -0.96
N ALA A 83 4.47 -17.90 -0.77
CA ALA A 83 4.03 -16.54 -0.47
C ALA A 83 3.05 -16.01 -1.53
N SER A 84 1.96 -15.38 -1.06
CA SER A 84 0.82 -15.01 -1.90
C SER A 84 1.10 -13.82 -2.84
N GLY A 85 0.18 -13.59 -3.79
CA GLY A 85 0.33 -12.63 -4.89
C GLY A 85 0.43 -11.16 -4.49
N PHE A 86 0.09 -10.79 -3.26
CA PHE A 86 0.24 -9.41 -2.77
C PHE A 86 1.70 -8.95 -2.85
N TRP A 87 2.67 -9.86 -2.64
CA TRP A 87 4.08 -9.57 -2.88
C TRP A 87 4.39 -9.19 -4.34
N LEU A 88 3.79 -9.87 -5.32
CA LEU A 88 4.04 -9.54 -6.73
C LEU A 88 3.55 -8.13 -7.09
N ALA A 89 2.44 -7.71 -6.47
CA ALA A 89 1.96 -6.34 -6.57
C ALA A 89 2.92 -5.37 -5.87
N LEU A 90 3.32 -5.65 -4.63
CA LEU A 90 4.30 -4.87 -3.86
C LEU A 90 5.65 -4.68 -4.58
N ARG A 91 6.15 -5.71 -5.27
CA ARG A 91 7.38 -5.63 -6.08
C ARG A 91 7.29 -4.56 -7.18
N ASP A 92 6.11 -4.43 -7.78
CA ASP A 92 5.87 -3.45 -8.84
C ASP A 92 5.74 -2.06 -8.23
N TYR A 93 4.95 -1.91 -7.15
CA TYR A 93 4.84 -0.68 -6.37
C TYR A 93 6.19 -0.17 -5.87
N ASN A 94 7.11 -1.06 -5.49
CA ASN A 94 8.47 -0.71 -5.05
C ASN A 94 9.25 0.13 -6.09
N ARG A 95 8.92 0.08 -7.40
CA ARG A 95 9.49 1.01 -8.41
C ARG A 95 8.79 2.36 -8.46
N ALA A 96 7.47 2.38 -8.30
CA ALA A 96 6.71 3.62 -8.24
C ALA A 96 7.06 4.41 -6.99
N ASP A 97 7.16 3.73 -5.86
CA ASP A 97 7.62 4.24 -4.57
C ASP A 97 9.00 4.89 -4.69
N GLU A 98 9.96 4.19 -5.32
CA GLU A 98 11.30 4.73 -5.58
C GLU A 98 11.24 6.03 -6.41
N ALA A 99 10.41 6.05 -7.46
CA ALA A 99 10.29 7.21 -8.36
C ALA A 99 9.72 8.45 -7.66
N ILE A 100 8.79 8.28 -6.72
CA ILE A 100 8.18 9.39 -5.97
C ILE A 100 8.98 9.77 -4.71
N GLU A 101 10.19 9.21 -4.55
CA GLU A 101 11.04 9.36 -3.37
C GLU A 101 10.35 8.87 -2.07
N PHE A 102 9.55 7.79 -2.16
CA PHE A 102 8.84 7.19 -1.03
C PHE A 102 9.84 6.50 -0.09
N ARG A 103 10.27 7.24 0.93
CA ARG A 103 11.23 6.83 1.93
C ARG A 103 10.51 6.39 3.19
N ILE A 104 10.44 5.08 3.38
CA ILE A 104 9.92 4.45 4.60
C ILE A 104 10.96 4.56 5.71
N LEU A 105 10.50 4.91 6.90
CA LEU A 105 11.24 4.92 8.16
C LEU A 105 10.67 3.78 9.02
N PRO A 106 11.31 2.60 9.02
CA PRO A 106 10.81 1.46 9.78
C PRO A 106 10.74 1.77 11.29
N GLY A 107 9.60 1.45 11.89
CA GLY A 107 9.34 1.54 13.31
C GLY A 107 9.38 0.18 14.00
N ALA A 108 8.77 0.09 15.17
CA ALA A 108 8.69 -1.15 15.93
C ALA A 108 7.71 -2.15 15.29
N CYS A 109 8.04 -3.44 15.41
CA CYS A 109 7.14 -4.54 15.11
C CYS A 109 6.63 -5.20 16.39
N SER A 110 5.38 -5.66 16.38
CA SER A 110 4.77 -6.37 17.49
C SER A 110 3.79 -7.43 16.98
N VAL A 111 3.77 -8.60 17.63
CA VAL A 111 2.73 -9.61 17.38
C VAL A 111 1.35 -9.04 17.72
N THR A 112 0.43 -9.13 16.76
CA THR A 112 -0.97 -8.70 16.94
C THR A 112 -1.94 -9.87 16.96
N GLY A 113 -1.52 -11.07 16.54
CA GLY A 113 -2.35 -12.27 16.61
C GLY A 113 -1.60 -13.55 16.20
N GLU A 114 -2.26 -14.67 16.43
CA GLU A 114 -1.88 -15.98 15.90
C GLU A 114 -2.98 -16.46 14.98
N GLU A 115 -2.59 -16.97 13.82
CA GLU A 115 -3.47 -17.57 12.82
C GLU A 115 -3.06 -19.03 12.58
N VAL A 116 -3.93 -19.80 11.94
CA VAL A 116 -3.64 -21.20 11.59
C VAL A 116 -2.39 -21.29 10.71
N ASP A 117 -2.18 -20.27 9.87
CA ASP A 117 -1.12 -20.25 8.87
C ASP A 117 0.12 -19.46 9.31
N GLY A 118 0.17 -18.94 10.53
CA GLY A 118 1.35 -18.23 11.05
C GLY A 118 1.07 -17.25 12.19
N THR A 119 2.08 -16.44 12.52
CA THR A 119 1.99 -15.34 13.48
C THR A 119 1.79 -14.03 12.73
N LEU A 120 0.75 -13.27 13.06
CA LEU A 120 0.49 -11.96 12.50
C LEU A 120 1.26 -10.90 13.28
N VAL A 121 2.07 -10.12 12.56
CA VAL A 121 2.91 -9.05 13.09
C VAL A 121 2.51 -7.73 12.44
N SER A 122 2.30 -6.69 13.24
CA SER A 122 2.19 -5.31 12.75
C SER A 122 3.52 -4.60 12.95
N CYS A 123 4.02 -3.95 11.90
CA CYS A 123 5.22 -3.15 11.91
C CYS A 123 4.86 -1.70 11.57
N ALA A 124 4.97 -0.80 12.54
CA ALA A 124 4.73 0.62 12.32
C ALA A 124 5.79 1.19 11.37
N PHE A 125 5.41 2.19 10.58
CA PHE A 125 6.38 2.98 9.83
C PHE A 125 5.91 4.43 9.64
N ASP A 126 6.88 5.32 9.54
CA ASP A 126 6.63 6.68 9.07
C ASP A 126 7.16 6.84 7.64
N VAL A 127 6.70 7.86 6.92
CA VAL A 127 7.11 8.04 5.51
C VAL A 127 7.37 9.50 5.14
N HIS A 128 8.41 9.69 4.32
CA HIS A 128 8.57 10.88 3.50
C HIS A 128 8.36 10.51 2.03
N ALA A 129 7.69 11.36 1.25
CA ALA A 129 7.70 11.28 -0.21
C ALA A 129 7.58 12.68 -0.81
N LEU A 130 7.79 12.80 -2.13
CA LEU A 130 7.59 14.04 -2.89
C LEU A 130 8.34 15.26 -2.32
N GLY A 131 9.53 15.05 -1.76
CA GLY A 131 10.32 16.12 -1.16
C GLY A 131 9.75 16.67 0.16
N SER A 132 8.88 15.92 0.84
CA SER A 132 8.22 16.36 2.08
C SER A 132 9.21 16.78 3.18
N GLU A 133 10.29 16.03 3.38
CA GLU A 133 11.33 16.36 4.37
C GLU A 133 11.94 17.74 4.12
N GLN A 134 12.30 18.04 2.87
CA GLN A 134 12.91 19.30 2.46
C GLN A 134 11.94 20.47 2.65
N LEU A 135 10.64 20.22 2.57
CA LEU A 135 9.59 21.21 2.80
C LEU A 135 9.18 21.32 4.28
N GLY A 136 9.83 20.59 5.19
CA GLY A 136 9.44 20.54 6.59
C GLY A 136 8.05 19.93 6.80
N ARG A 137 7.65 19.00 5.93
CA ARG A 137 6.37 18.29 5.96
C ARG A 137 6.63 16.81 6.22
N GLY A 138 5.86 16.23 7.13
CA GLY A 138 6.11 14.88 7.62
C GLY A 138 7.36 14.78 8.53
N PRO A 139 7.81 13.56 8.85
CA PRO A 139 7.34 12.30 8.28
C PRO A 139 5.88 12.04 8.63
N TYR A 140 5.16 11.38 7.72
CA TYR A 140 3.75 11.06 7.90
C TYR A 140 3.63 9.74 8.65
N THR A 141 2.91 9.75 9.77
CA THR A 141 2.84 8.62 10.72
C THR A 141 1.54 7.82 10.55
N ASN A 142 1.29 6.88 11.47
CA ASN A 142 0.10 6.03 11.53
C ASN A 142 -0.04 5.07 10.34
N ASN A 143 1.09 4.59 9.83
CA ASN A 143 1.13 3.57 8.79
C ASN A 143 1.67 2.28 9.38
N GLN A 144 1.32 1.16 8.75
CA GLN A 144 1.75 -0.14 9.21
C GLN A 144 1.91 -1.13 8.06
N PHE A 145 2.89 -2.03 8.20
CA PHE A 145 2.87 -3.29 7.50
C PHE A 145 2.17 -4.32 8.37
N LEU A 146 1.23 -5.06 7.79
CA LEU A 146 0.68 -6.28 8.37
C LEU A 146 1.42 -7.45 7.70
N VAL A 147 2.07 -8.30 8.49
CA VAL A 147 2.94 -9.36 7.98
C VAL A 147 2.57 -10.67 8.65
N LEU A 148 2.20 -11.66 7.85
CA LEU A 148 2.00 -13.02 8.34
C LEU A 148 3.31 -13.81 8.18
N VAL A 149 3.82 -14.33 9.30
CA VAL A 149 5.09 -15.06 9.36
C VAL A 149 4.85 -16.52 9.74
N ARG A 150 5.43 -17.43 8.96
CA ARG A 150 5.46 -18.87 9.25
C ARG A 150 6.88 -19.39 9.11
N ASP A 151 7.36 -20.14 10.10
CA ASP A 151 8.70 -20.74 10.09
C ASP A 151 9.83 -19.73 9.82
N GLY A 152 9.66 -18.48 10.31
CA GLY A 152 10.62 -17.39 10.10
C GLY A 152 10.64 -16.81 8.67
N LYS A 153 9.62 -17.12 7.86
CA LYS A 153 9.43 -16.62 6.50
C LYS A 153 8.11 -15.87 6.38
N VAL A 154 8.10 -14.85 5.52
CA VAL A 154 6.88 -14.09 5.22
C VAL A 154 6.05 -14.85 4.19
N VAL A 155 4.80 -15.16 4.55
CA VAL A 155 3.84 -15.83 3.65
C VAL A 155 2.86 -14.84 3.03
N GLU A 156 2.55 -13.76 3.74
CA GLU A 156 1.68 -12.68 3.29
C GLU A 156 2.14 -11.36 3.92
N SER A 157 1.93 -10.27 3.20
CA SER A 157 2.21 -8.93 3.67
C SER A 157 1.16 -8.00 3.10
N GLU A 158 0.79 -6.96 3.84
CA GLU A 158 0.00 -5.82 3.39
C GLU A 158 0.67 -4.53 3.85
N MET A 159 0.65 -3.49 3.03
CA MET A 159 1.04 -2.13 3.43
C MET A 159 -0.21 -1.28 3.59
N ASP A 160 -0.54 -0.96 4.84
CA ASP A 160 -1.62 -0.04 5.18
C ASP A 160 -1.03 1.37 5.32
N PHE A 161 -1.10 2.11 4.20
CA PHE A 161 -0.69 3.51 4.14
C PHE A 161 -1.90 4.40 4.39
N ALA A 162 -1.85 5.21 5.47
CA ALA A 162 -2.91 6.12 5.88
C ALA A 162 -3.04 7.37 4.98
N TYR A 163 -2.97 7.17 3.66
CA TYR A 163 -2.85 8.15 2.59
C TYR A 163 -3.78 9.37 2.75
N ASP A 164 -5.07 9.12 2.98
CA ASP A 164 -6.09 10.18 3.10
C ASP A 164 -6.18 10.79 4.52
N SER A 165 -5.67 10.12 5.55
CA SER A 165 -5.97 10.44 6.95
C SER A 165 -4.78 10.95 7.77
N ASN A 166 -3.54 10.63 7.41
CA ASN A 166 -2.35 11.13 8.10
C ASN A 166 -1.89 12.52 7.60
N GLY A 167 -2.59 13.09 6.60
CA GLY A 167 -2.30 14.40 6.02
C GLY A 167 -1.41 14.37 4.77
N PHE A 168 -0.87 13.21 4.38
CA PHE A 168 -0.01 13.08 3.20
C PHE A 168 -0.72 13.54 1.92
N ALA A 169 -1.94 13.04 1.67
CA ALA A 169 -2.68 13.39 0.46
C ALA A 169 -2.86 14.92 0.31
N GLY A 170 -3.43 15.56 1.34
CA GLY A 170 -3.75 16.99 1.28
C GLY A 170 -2.54 17.93 1.36
N GLN A 171 -1.44 17.51 1.99
CA GLN A 171 -0.25 18.36 2.17
C GLN A 171 0.83 18.14 1.10
N MET A 172 0.93 16.93 0.54
CA MET A 172 1.97 16.58 -0.43
C MET A 172 1.39 16.21 -1.78
N TRP A 173 0.57 15.15 -1.84
CA TRP A 173 0.15 14.58 -3.11
C TRP A 173 -0.69 15.55 -3.96
N GLU A 174 -1.83 16.01 -3.43
CA GLU A 174 -2.74 16.88 -4.18
C GLU A 174 -2.08 18.21 -4.59
N PRO A 175 -1.32 18.90 -3.70
CA PRO A 175 -0.60 20.11 -4.09
C PRO A 175 0.49 19.88 -5.15
N PHE A 176 1.17 18.73 -5.12
CA PHE A 176 2.14 18.34 -6.14
C PHE A 176 1.46 18.09 -7.48
N VAL A 177 0.42 17.24 -7.51
CA VAL A 177 -0.34 16.92 -8.73
C VAL A 177 -0.94 18.18 -9.36
N ALA A 178 -1.52 19.07 -8.56
CA ALA A 178 -2.04 20.35 -9.05
C ALA A 178 -0.94 21.23 -9.66
N TRP A 179 0.25 21.24 -9.04
CA TRP A 179 1.39 22.01 -9.54
C TRP A 179 1.92 21.43 -10.86
N VAL A 180 2.13 20.12 -10.96
CA VAL A 180 2.60 19.47 -12.20
C VAL A 180 1.58 19.65 -13.32
N THR A 181 0.28 19.46 -13.03
CA THR A 181 -0.78 19.64 -14.03
C THR A 181 -0.80 21.04 -14.61
N LYS A 182 -0.52 22.06 -13.79
CA LYS A 182 -0.49 23.46 -14.21
C LYS A 182 0.76 23.80 -15.03
N HIS A 183 1.94 23.34 -14.62
CA HIS A 183 3.22 23.78 -15.21
C HIS A 183 3.73 22.84 -16.32
N TYR A 184 3.40 21.55 -16.25
CA TYR A 184 3.87 20.49 -17.14
C TYR A 184 2.72 19.62 -17.68
N PRO A 185 1.67 20.20 -18.30
CA PRO A 185 0.50 19.43 -18.75
C PRO A 185 0.82 18.34 -19.78
N LYS A 186 1.94 18.46 -20.51
CA LYS A 186 2.40 17.44 -21.47
C LYS A 186 3.04 16.23 -20.81
N ASP A 187 3.53 16.37 -19.58
CA ASP A 187 4.23 15.32 -18.86
C ASP A 187 3.27 14.51 -17.97
N VAL A 188 2.10 15.07 -17.64
CA VAL A 188 1.04 14.41 -16.85
C VAL A 188 0.71 13.00 -17.36
N PRO A 189 0.45 12.76 -18.67
CA PRO A 189 0.11 11.42 -19.13
C PRO A 189 1.23 10.39 -18.96
N LEU A 190 2.49 10.84 -18.87
CA LEU A 190 3.66 10.00 -18.69
C LEU A 190 3.93 9.69 -17.20
N MET A 191 3.42 10.53 -16.30
CA MET A 191 3.65 10.43 -14.86
C MET A 191 2.47 9.89 -14.07
N LEU A 192 1.26 10.38 -14.37
CA LEU A 192 0.06 10.19 -13.55
C LEU A 192 -0.99 9.28 -14.23
N ASP A 193 -1.07 9.27 -15.56
CA ASP A 193 -2.06 8.46 -16.30
C ASP A 193 -1.55 7.05 -16.66
N GLY A 194 -0.35 6.67 -16.19
CA GLY A 194 0.21 5.35 -16.38
C GLY A 194 -0.59 4.31 -15.57
N GLY A 195 -1.43 3.53 -16.25
CA GLY A 195 -2.29 2.51 -15.64
C GLY A 195 -1.58 1.31 -15.01
N ASP A 196 -0.25 1.34 -14.91
CA ASP A 196 0.53 0.27 -14.31
C ASP A 196 1.42 0.87 -13.23
N ALA A 197 1.46 0.23 -12.07
CA ALA A 197 2.36 0.48 -10.95
C ALA A 197 3.86 0.39 -11.30
N ARG A 198 4.24 0.48 -12.58
CA ARG A 198 5.57 0.33 -13.12
C ARG A 198 5.92 1.54 -13.99
N PRO A 199 6.37 2.65 -13.38
CA PRO A 199 6.89 3.76 -14.17
C PRO A 199 8.08 3.28 -15.02
N ASP A 200 8.09 3.65 -16.30
CA ASP A 200 9.24 3.42 -17.16
C ASP A 200 10.37 4.41 -16.84
N ALA A 201 11.54 4.23 -17.48
CA ALA A 201 12.68 5.12 -17.25
C ALA A 201 12.39 6.59 -17.58
N THR A 202 11.44 6.87 -18.48
CA THR A 202 11.04 8.24 -18.81
C THR A 202 10.18 8.84 -17.71
N SER A 203 9.19 8.09 -17.22
CA SER A 203 8.34 8.47 -16.10
C SER A 203 9.16 8.73 -14.84
N ILE A 204 10.10 7.84 -14.48
CA ILE A 204 11.00 8.01 -13.32
C ILE A 204 11.79 9.32 -13.41
N ARG A 205 12.36 9.63 -14.58
CA ARG A 205 13.11 10.89 -14.76
C ARG A 205 12.22 12.13 -14.61
N LEU A 206 10.97 12.05 -15.05
CA LEU A 206 10.03 13.15 -14.90
C LEU A 206 9.63 13.33 -13.43
N TRP A 207 9.39 12.24 -12.70
CA TRP A 207 9.14 12.28 -11.25
C TRP A 207 10.27 12.98 -10.49
N HIS A 208 11.52 12.52 -10.63
CA HIS A 208 12.66 13.13 -9.94
C HIS A 208 12.83 14.62 -10.29
N ARG A 209 12.71 14.98 -11.58
CA ARG A 209 12.83 16.38 -12.02
C ARG A 209 11.75 17.25 -11.37
N HIS A 210 10.49 16.84 -11.49
CA HIS A 210 9.36 17.67 -11.10
C HIS A 210 9.20 17.74 -9.58
N ILE A 211 9.63 16.72 -8.83
CA ILE A 211 9.76 16.80 -7.38
C ILE A 211 10.80 17.86 -6.98
N ALA A 212 12.00 17.82 -7.57
CA ALA A 212 13.04 18.80 -7.27
C ALA A 212 12.60 20.25 -7.59
N GLU A 213 11.97 20.46 -8.74
CA GLU A 213 11.45 21.76 -9.14
C GLU A 213 10.26 22.21 -8.26
N TYR A 214 9.39 21.29 -7.84
CA TYR A 214 8.31 21.57 -6.89
C TYR A 214 8.86 22.03 -5.55
N VAL A 215 9.86 21.34 -5.00
CA VAL A 215 10.51 21.71 -3.74
C VAL A 215 11.14 23.10 -3.84
N ALA A 216 11.87 23.37 -4.92
CA ALA A 216 12.47 24.69 -5.16
C ALA A 216 11.40 25.79 -5.22
N ALA A 217 10.29 25.56 -5.91
CA ALA A 217 9.18 26.51 -6.03
C ALA A 217 8.43 26.79 -4.71
N ARG A 218 8.51 25.87 -3.73
CA ARG A 218 7.81 25.97 -2.43
C ARG A 218 8.72 26.42 -1.28
N SER A 219 10.03 26.50 -1.52
CA SER A 219 11.04 26.94 -0.54
C SER A 219 11.41 28.42 -0.66
N MET A 220 10.84 29.13 -1.64
CA MET A 220 10.96 30.58 -1.85
C MET A 220 9.78 31.31 -1.23
#